data_AF-A0A7C1CH82-F1
#
_entry.id   AF-A0A7C1CH82-F1
#
_cell.length_a   1.000
_cell.length_b   1.000
_cell.length_c   1.000
_cell.angle_alpha   90.00
_cell.angle_beta   90.00
_cell.angle_gamma   90.00
#
_symmetry.space_group_name_H-M   'P 1'
#
loop_
_entity.id
_entity.type
_entity.pdbx_description
1 polymer ?
#
loop_
_entity_poly.entity_id
_entity_poly.type
_entity_poly.pdbx_seq_one_letter_code
_entity_poly.pdbx_strand_id
1 'polypeptide(L)'
;MDQHVLAGKPAPAQMLVDVSRLIKEYYDRHPDPDNEAQQVVFGTSGHRGTSLDGSFTQDHIIAITQAICDYRKSQGIDGPLFLGMDTHALSEAAHRTALEVLAANSISVMIHKGGGYTPTPVISHAILSYNRSRTKHLSDGIVVTPSHNPPEDGGFKYNPPQGGPADTGATTWIAARANELLAGGVSTIVGRIPFEKTRSMPLIREHDYIGPYVEDLASILDMDVIRSAGLRIAADALGGSGFAFWPAIAERYGISIETIHGYADPSFSFMTLDRDGKIRMDCSSPYAMAGLIALKDRYDIAFGNDPDFDRYGIITPTEGLMNPNHYLCVALNYLFTGRPGWRGDAAVGKTIVSSSMIDRVAEHLGRTLIEVPVGFKWFVQGLLEGSCGFSGEESAGASFLRKDSTVWTTDKDGIIMNLLAAEITGATGRTPSEHYRQIEDAFGPTYYERMDEPADPVQRERIKNISPGQVRAQYFAGERIIDILTKAPGNGASIGGIKVVTTQGWCAVRPSGTEDITKIYAESFRSKTHLEAIQDDAKKLMKEVLFQEGT
;
A
#
# COMPACT_ATOMS: atom_id res chain seq x y z
N MET A 1 3.21 -11.36 19.41
CA MET A 1 4.02 -12.58 19.10
C MET A 1 5.49 -12.28 19.31
N ASP A 2 6.22 -13.24 19.87
CA ASP A 2 7.68 -13.17 20.02
C ASP A 2 8.37 -13.22 18.65
N GLN A 3 9.58 -12.66 18.57
CA GLN A 3 10.40 -12.67 17.36
C GLN A 3 10.82 -14.10 17.00
N HIS A 4 10.64 -14.49 15.73
CA HIS A 4 11.05 -15.80 15.24
C HIS A 4 12.59 -15.97 15.26
N VAL A 5 13.08 -17.17 15.58
CA VAL A 5 14.53 -17.47 15.73
C VAL A 5 15.36 -17.24 14.45
N LEU A 6 14.69 -17.25 13.30
CA LEU A 6 15.29 -17.00 11.99
C LEU A 6 14.97 -15.61 11.42
N ALA A 7 14.30 -14.73 12.16
CA ALA A 7 14.01 -13.37 11.70
C ALA A 7 15.32 -12.63 11.32
N GLY A 8 15.33 -12.01 10.14
CA GLY A 8 16.49 -11.33 9.55
C GLY A 8 17.56 -12.24 8.93
N LYS A 9 17.34 -13.56 8.89
CA LYS A 9 18.26 -14.52 8.27
C LYS A 9 17.73 -14.97 6.90
N PRO A 10 18.60 -15.36 5.95
CA PRO A 10 18.17 -15.89 4.66
C PRO A 10 17.20 -17.07 4.82
N ALA A 11 16.17 -17.12 3.97
CA ALA A 11 15.18 -18.18 3.98
C ALA A 11 15.84 -19.55 3.70
N PRO A 12 15.70 -20.55 4.58
CA PRO A 12 16.11 -21.91 4.27
C PRO A 12 15.27 -22.50 3.13
N ALA A 13 15.86 -23.38 2.32
CA ALA A 13 15.18 -24.01 1.18
C ALA A 13 13.85 -24.69 1.56
N GLN A 14 13.75 -25.28 2.77
CA GLN A 14 12.51 -25.91 3.24
C GLN A 14 11.34 -24.96 3.54
N MET A 15 11.59 -23.64 3.58
CA MET A 15 10.56 -22.61 3.80
C MET A 15 10.08 -21.97 2.49
N LEU A 16 10.68 -22.34 1.35
CA LEU A 16 10.27 -21.85 0.05
C LEU A 16 8.95 -22.52 -0.37
N VAL A 17 8.07 -21.75 -0.99
CA VAL A 17 6.81 -22.26 -1.53
C VAL A 17 7.06 -23.20 -2.71
N ASP A 18 6.27 -24.27 -2.80
CA ASP A 18 6.21 -25.08 -4.03
C ASP A 18 5.34 -24.35 -5.06
N VAL A 19 6.01 -23.55 -5.90
CA VAL A 19 5.37 -22.76 -6.97
C VAL A 19 4.58 -23.66 -7.93
N SER A 20 5.05 -24.87 -8.22
CA SER A 20 4.36 -25.78 -9.16
C SER A 20 3.03 -26.26 -8.57
N ARG A 21 3.02 -26.62 -7.28
CA ARG A 21 1.80 -26.96 -6.56
C ARG A 21 0.85 -25.76 -6.49
N LEU A 22 1.36 -24.57 -6.19
CA LEU A 22 0.56 -23.36 -6.09
C LEU A 22 -0.20 -23.05 -7.40
N ILE A 23 0.51 -23.11 -8.53
CA ILE A 23 -0.09 -22.91 -9.85
C ILE A 23 -1.07 -24.03 -10.20
N LYS A 24 -0.76 -25.30 -9.88
CA LYS A 24 -1.69 -26.42 -10.08
C LYS A 24 -2.99 -26.20 -9.31
N GLU A 25 -2.91 -25.90 -8.02
CA GLU A 25 -4.10 -25.68 -7.18
C GLU A 25 -4.91 -24.48 -7.64
N TYR A 26 -4.29 -23.45 -8.23
CA TYR A 26 -5.04 -22.31 -8.79
C TYR A 26 -6.03 -22.73 -9.89
N TYR A 27 -5.66 -23.69 -10.73
CA TYR A 27 -6.51 -24.18 -11.81
C TYR A 27 -7.42 -25.35 -11.40
N ASP A 28 -6.92 -26.25 -10.55
CA ASP A 28 -7.63 -27.50 -10.21
C ASP A 28 -8.63 -27.34 -9.06
N ARG A 29 -8.41 -26.35 -8.17
CA ARG A 29 -9.26 -26.14 -7.01
C ARG A 29 -10.40 -25.18 -7.33
N HIS A 30 -11.60 -25.61 -7.00
CA HIS A 30 -12.82 -24.79 -7.07
C HIS A 30 -13.25 -24.40 -5.64
N PRO A 31 -13.59 -23.13 -5.38
CA PRO A 31 -14.08 -22.70 -4.07
C PRO A 31 -15.46 -23.30 -3.78
N ASP A 32 -15.71 -23.61 -2.52
CA ASP A 32 -17.02 -23.89 -1.98
C ASP A 32 -17.73 -22.54 -1.67
N PRO A 33 -18.78 -22.15 -2.42
CA PRO A 33 -19.46 -20.88 -2.20
C PRO A 33 -20.17 -20.79 -0.84
N ASP A 34 -20.44 -21.93 -0.19
CA ASP A 34 -21.04 -21.96 1.15
C ASP A 34 -19.99 -21.79 2.27
N ASN A 35 -18.70 -21.89 1.94
CA ASN A 35 -17.60 -21.64 2.87
C ASN A 35 -17.18 -20.16 2.82
N GLU A 36 -17.50 -19.39 3.86
CA GLU A 36 -17.17 -17.95 3.95
C GLU A 36 -15.67 -17.65 3.74
N ALA A 37 -14.77 -18.55 4.13
CA ALA A 37 -13.32 -18.37 3.96
C ALA A 37 -12.85 -18.50 2.49
N GLN A 38 -13.69 -19.07 1.62
CA GLN A 38 -13.45 -19.24 0.19
C GLN A 38 -14.34 -18.31 -0.66
N GLN A 39 -15.06 -17.39 -0.04
CA GLN A 39 -15.81 -16.37 -0.76
C GLN A 39 -14.91 -15.20 -1.18
N VAL A 40 -15.34 -14.47 -2.20
CA VAL A 40 -14.70 -13.21 -2.60
C VAL A 40 -14.91 -12.16 -1.52
N VAL A 41 -13.83 -11.83 -0.82
CA VAL A 41 -13.73 -10.62 -0.01
C VAL A 41 -13.00 -9.56 -0.84
N PHE A 42 -13.72 -8.61 -1.41
CA PHE A 42 -13.15 -7.52 -2.22
C PHE A 42 -13.21 -6.20 -1.45
N GLY A 43 -12.09 -5.82 -0.82
CA GLY A 43 -11.97 -4.60 -0.01
C GLY A 43 -11.20 -3.48 -0.73
N THR A 44 -10.73 -2.48 0.04
CA THR A 44 -9.93 -1.35 -0.49
C THR A 44 -8.66 -1.80 -1.21
N SER A 45 -8.07 -2.93 -0.81
CA SER A 45 -6.89 -3.53 -1.45
C SER A 45 -7.26 -4.70 -2.37
N GLY A 46 -8.51 -4.75 -2.83
CA GLY A 46 -9.04 -5.83 -3.64
C GLY A 46 -9.30 -7.12 -2.86
N HIS A 47 -9.21 -8.24 -3.56
CA HIS A 47 -9.30 -9.58 -3.00
C HIS A 47 -7.91 -10.21 -2.92
N ARG A 48 -7.63 -10.92 -1.82
CA ARG A 48 -6.37 -11.62 -1.56
C ARG A 48 -6.66 -13.00 -0.97
N GLY A 49 -5.78 -13.94 -1.23
CA GLY A 49 -5.84 -15.30 -0.71
C GLY A 49 -4.76 -16.18 -1.32
N THR A 50 -4.86 -17.47 -1.12
CA THR A 50 -3.97 -18.47 -1.71
C THR A 50 -4.76 -19.55 -2.43
N SER A 51 -4.18 -20.16 -3.46
CA SER A 51 -4.80 -21.31 -4.10
C SER A 51 -4.76 -22.57 -3.23
N LEU A 52 -3.88 -22.61 -2.21
CA LEU A 52 -3.68 -23.80 -1.38
C LEU A 52 -4.86 -24.13 -0.47
N ASP A 53 -5.62 -23.11 -0.04
CA ASP A 53 -6.83 -23.26 0.78
C ASP A 53 -8.12 -22.98 0.00
N GLY A 54 -8.02 -22.58 -1.26
CA GLY A 54 -9.15 -22.25 -2.11
C GLY A 54 -9.69 -20.84 -1.93
N SER A 55 -8.95 -19.92 -1.32
CA SER A 55 -9.32 -18.50 -1.21
C SER A 55 -8.84 -17.64 -2.38
N PHE A 56 -8.00 -18.18 -3.29
CA PHE A 56 -7.60 -17.50 -4.53
C PHE A 56 -7.35 -18.50 -5.65
N THR A 57 -8.33 -18.69 -6.52
CA THR A 57 -8.29 -19.68 -7.62
C THR A 57 -8.74 -19.05 -8.95
N GLN A 58 -8.67 -19.81 -10.04
CA GLN A 58 -9.17 -19.38 -11.34
C GLN A 58 -10.63 -18.89 -11.26
N ASP A 59 -11.50 -19.59 -10.53
CA ASP A 59 -12.91 -19.24 -10.43
C ASP A 59 -13.12 -17.84 -9.82
N HIS A 60 -12.35 -17.49 -8.79
CA HIS A 60 -12.39 -16.16 -8.18
C HIS A 60 -12.05 -15.08 -9.22
N ILE A 61 -10.99 -15.30 -10.00
CA ILE A 61 -10.54 -14.32 -10.97
C ILE A 61 -11.53 -14.18 -12.13
N ILE A 62 -12.16 -15.26 -12.57
CA ILE A 62 -13.24 -15.19 -13.56
C ILE A 62 -14.40 -14.36 -13.03
N ALA A 63 -14.86 -14.68 -11.82
CA ALA A 63 -16.00 -14.03 -11.20
C ALA A 63 -15.75 -12.53 -10.94
N ILE A 64 -14.59 -12.19 -10.37
CA ILE A 64 -14.19 -10.81 -10.09
C ILE A 64 -14.01 -10.02 -11.39
N THR A 65 -13.37 -10.60 -12.41
CA THR A 65 -13.16 -9.90 -13.69
C THR A 65 -14.48 -9.64 -14.40
N GLN A 66 -15.40 -10.61 -14.41
CA GLN A 66 -16.74 -10.40 -14.96
C GLN A 66 -17.52 -9.36 -14.16
N ALA A 67 -17.45 -9.39 -12.82
CA ALA A 67 -18.06 -8.38 -11.98
C ALA A 67 -17.50 -6.98 -12.29
N ILE A 68 -16.19 -6.83 -12.50
CA ILE A 68 -15.61 -5.56 -12.94
C ILE A 68 -16.17 -5.15 -14.31
N CYS A 69 -16.29 -6.06 -15.28
CA CYS A 69 -16.90 -5.74 -16.58
C CYS A 69 -18.34 -5.23 -16.43
N ASP A 70 -19.15 -5.90 -15.61
CA ASP A 70 -20.53 -5.51 -15.32
C ASP A 70 -20.59 -4.15 -14.62
N TYR A 71 -19.69 -3.91 -13.65
CA TYR A 71 -19.56 -2.65 -12.93
C TYR A 71 -19.19 -1.51 -13.89
N ARG A 72 -18.15 -1.67 -14.70
CA ARG A 72 -17.72 -0.71 -15.72
C ARG A 72 -18.87 -0.30 -16.63
N LYS A 73 -19.62 -1.30 -17.13
CA LYS A 73 -20.80 -1.06 -17.97
C LYS A 73 -21.87 -0.26 -17.23
N SER A 74 -22.15 -0.58 -15.96
CA SER A 74 -23.13 0.15 -15.13
C SER A 74 -22.73 1.61 -14.88
N GLN A 75 -21.42 1.89 -14.82
CA GLN A 75 -20.86 3.23 -14.61
C GLN A 75 -20.61 4.00 -15.92
N GLY A 76 -20.89 3.39 -17.09
CA GLY A 76 -20.62 4.00 -18.39
C GLY A 76 -19.13 4.15 -18.72
N ILE A 77 -18.28 3.29 -18.13
CA ILE A 77 -16.84 3.27 -18.39
C ILE A 77 -16.58 2.40 -19.62
N ASP A 78 -16.30 3.04 -20.75
CA ASP A 78 -16.12 2.41 -22.06
C ASP A 78 -14.76 2.71 -22.73
N GLY A 79 -13.82 3.31 -21.98
CA GLY A 79 -12.43 3.46 -22.40
C GLY A 79 -11.60 2.18 -22.19
N PRO A 80 -10.28 2.24 -22.47
CA PRO A 80 -9.40 1.10 -22.29
C PRO A 80 -9.17 0.79 -20.81
N LEU A 81 -8.92 -0.48 -20.49
CA LEU A 81 -8.52 -0.93 -19.17
C LEU A 81 -7.01 -1.18 -19.16
N PHE A 82 -6.28 -0.51 -18.26
CA PHE A 82 -4.87 -0.77 -18.01
C PHE A 82 -4.70 -1.94 -17.05
N LEU A 83 -4.06 -3.02 -17.50
CA LEU A 83 -3.84 -4.23 -16.73
C LEU A 83 -2.35 -4.36 -16.38
N GLY A 84 -2.06 -4.40 -15.08
CA GLY A 84 -0.72 -4.62 -14.54
C GLY A 84 -0.69 -5.83 -13.61
N MET A 85 0.48 -6.43 -13.45
CA MET A 85 0.72 -7.52 -12.50
C MET A 85 2.08 -7.36 -11.82
N ASP A 86 2.20 -7.88 -10.60
CA ASP A 86 3.47 -8.05 -9.91
C ASP A 86 4.11 -9.42 -10.16
N THR A 87 5.17 -9.71 -9.41
CA THR A 87 6.04 -10.88 -9.58
C THR A 87 5.62 -12.11 -8.76
N HIS A 88 4.48 -12.07 -8.05
CA HIS A 88 3.95 -13.26 -7.39
C HIS A 88 3.55 -14.32 -8.42
N ALA A 89 3.75 -15.60 -8.08
CA ALA A 89 3.41 -16.70 -8.97
C ALA A 89 1.95 -16.69 -9.42
N LEU A 90 1.03 -16.47 -8.46
CA LEU A 90 -0.41 -16.44 -8.72
C LEU A 90 -0.83 -15.23 -9.57
N SER A 91 -0.01 -14.17 -9.63
CA SER A 91 -0.30 -12.99 -10.45
C SER A 91 -0.20 -13.29 -11.94
N GLU A 92 0.75 -14.12 -12.39
CA GLU A 92 0.81 -14.53 -13.79
C GLU A 92 -0.43 -15.33 -14.21
N ALA A 93 -0.87 -16.27 -13.36
CA ALA A 93 -2.04 -17.09 -13.62
C ALA A 93 -3.34 -16.25 -13.62
N ALA A 94 -3.48 -15.35 -12.64
CA ALA A 94 -4.61 -14.43 -12.54
C ALA A 94 -4.66 -13.40 -13.69
N HIS A 95 -3.51 -12.85 -14.10
CA HIS A 95 -3.42 -11.94 -15.23
C HIS A 95 -3.91 -12.62 -16.53
N ARG A 96 -3.50 -13.88 -16.77
CA ARG A 96 -4.00 -14.66 -17.91
C ARG A 96 -5.50 -14.86 -17.86
N THR A 97 -6.04 -15.34 -16.74
CA THR A 97 -7.48 -15.56 -16.57
C THR A 97 -8.28 -14.26 -16.76
N ALA A 98 -7.80 -13.14 -16.23
CA ALA A 98 -8.45 -11.84 -16.41
C ALA A 98 -8.51 -11.43 -17.89
N LEU A 99 -7.43 -11.60 -18.65
CA LEU A 99 -7.41 -11.29 -20.07
C LEU A 99 -8.44 -12.09 -20.88
N GLU A 100 -8.65 -13.36 -20.56
CA GLU A 100 -9.63 -14.21 -21.25
C GLU A 100 -11.07 -13.70 -21.09
N VAL A 101 -11.41 -13.23 -19.88
CA VAL A 101 -12.73 -12.69 -19.56
C VAL A 101 -12.90 -11.28 -20.13
N LEU A 102 -11.88 -10.42 -20.00
CA LEU A 102 -11.88 -9.07 -20.57
C LEU A 102 -12.04 -9.11 -22.10
N ALA A 103 -11.31 -10.02 -22.76
CA ALA A 103 -11.43 -10.23 -24.20
C ALA A 103 -12.82 -10.72 -24.60
N ALA A 104 -13.41 -11.66 -23.85
CA ALA A 104 -14.76 -12.14 -24.09
C ALA A 104 -15.83 -11.04 -23.94
N ASN A 105 -15.61 -10.10 -23.03
CA ASN A 105 -16.44 -8.91 -22.84
C ASN A 105 -16.12 -7.77 -23.84
N SER A 106 -15.24 -8.01 -24.82
CA SER A 106 -14.81 -7.02 -25.82
C SER A 106 -14.22 -5.74 -25.22
N ILE A 107 -13.55 -5.85 -24.07
CA ILE A 107 -12.86 -4.73 -23.44
C ILE A 107 -11.53 -4.49 -24.17
N SER A 108 -11.24 -3.23 -24.50
CA SER A 108 -9.89 -2.86 -24.95
C SER A 108 -8.95 -2.87 -23.75
N VAL A 109 -7.92 -3.71 -23.77
CA VAL A 109 -6.99 -3.87 -22.65
C VAL A 109 -5.59 -3.43 -23.06
N MET A 110 -4.94 -2.64 -22.21
CA MET A 110 -3.54 -2.25 -22.33
C MET A 110 -2.71 -3.16 -21.42
N ILE A 111 -1.81 -3.95 -21.99
CA ILE A 111 -0.90 -4.85 -21.26
C ILE A 111 0.54 -4.40 -21.42
N HIS A 112 1.42 -4.78 -20.49
CA HIS A 112 2.82 -4.38 -20.55
C HIS A 112 3.48 -4.88 -21.83
N LYS A 113 4.10 -3.96 -22.57
CA LYS A 113 4.88 -4.28 -23.78
C LYS A 113 5.93 -5.33 -23.49
N GLY A 114 5.94 -6.42 -24.25
CA GLY A 114 6.89 -7.53 -24.03
C GLY A 114 6.58 -8.42 -22.81
N GLY A 115 5.44 -8.26 -22.15
CA GLY A 115 5.00 -9.15 -21.06
C GLY A 115 5.73 -8.94 -19.73
N GLY A 116 6.13 -7.70 -19.41
CA GLY A 116 6.76 -7.34 -18.15
C GLY A 116 5.78 -7.15 -16.98
N TYR A 117 6.32 -6.77 -15.82
CA TYR A 117 5.58 -6.47 -14.60
C TYR A 117 5.33 -4.96 -14.49
N THR A 118 4.28 -4.56 -13.77
CA THR A 118 3.87 -3.14 -13.70
C THR A 118 3.52 -2.72 -12.27
N PRO A 119 4.24 -1.74 -11.69
CA PRO A 119 3.89 -1.13 -10.42
C PRO A 119 2.46 -0.60 -10.34
N THR A 120 1.85 -0.67 -9.17
CA THR A 120 0.57 -0.01 -8.85
C THR A 120 0.56 1.48 -9.24
N PRO A 121 1.54 2.31 -8.83
CA PRO A 121 1.53 3.73 -9.19
C PRO A 121 1.60 3.98 -10.70
N VAL A 122 2.21 3.07 -11.46
CA VAL A 122 2.33 3.21 -12.92
C VAL A 122 0.98 2.98 -13.60
N ILE A 123 0.16 2.05 -13.08
CA ILE A 123 -1.24 1.90 -13.52
C ILE A 123 -2.05 3.15 -13.16
N SER A 124 -1.89 3.69 -11.95
CA SER A 124 -2.55 4.94 -11.54
C SER A 124 -2.18 6.12 -12.46
N HIS A 125 -0.89 6.28 -12.74
CA HIS A 125 -0.35 7.32 -13.63
C HIS A 125 -0.86 7.16 -15.07
N ALA A 126 -0.91 5.93 -15.60
CA ALA A 126 -1.42 5.67 -16.95
C ALA A 126 -2.90 6.02 -17.07
N ILE A 127 -3.73 5.65 -16.08
CA ILE A 127 -5.15 6.01 -16.02
C ILE A 127 -5.32 7.54 -16.00
N LEU A 128 -4.61 8.22 -15.11
CA LEU A 128 -4.73 9.68 -14.95
C LEU A 128 -4.21 10.42 -16.19
N SER A 129 -3.11 9.98 -16.77
CA SER A 129 -2.53 10.56 -17.99
C SER A 129 -3.48 10.39 -19.18
N TYR A 130 -4.13 9.23 -19.30
CA TYR A 130 -5.16 9.02 -20.29
C TYR A 130 -6.42 9.86 -19.97
N ASN A 131 -6.84 10.00 -18.72
CA ASN A 131 -8.09 10.70 -18.40
C ASN A 131 -7.97 12.24 -18.32
N ARG A 132 -6.76 12.81 -18.19
CA ARG A 132 -6.51 14.25 -17.90
C ARG A 132 -7.32 15.26 -18.71
N SER A 133 -7.68 14.94 -19.95
CA SER A 133 -8.44 15.84 -20.84
C SER A 133 -9.67 15.17 -21.44
N ARG A 134 -10.19 14.13 -20.80
CA ARG A 134 -11.33 13.34 -21.26
C ARG A 134 -12.47 13.42 -20.25
N THR A 135 -13.69 13.48 -20.75
CA THR A 135 -14.93 13.41 -19.95
C THR A 135 -15.81 12.22 -20.34
N LYS A 136 -15.39 11.48 -21.39
CA LYS A 136 -16.02 10.29 -21.94
C LYS A 136 -14.93 9.31 -22.36
N HIS A 137 -15.27 8.04 -22.52
CA HIS A 137 -14.29 7.00 -22.88
C HIS A 137 -13.13 6.96 -21.90
N LEU A 138 -13.45 7.13 -20.62
CA LEU A 138 -12.48 7.14 -19.54
C LEU A 138 -11.87 5.75 -19.38
N SER A 139 -10.56 5.71 -19.16
CA SER A 139 -9.86 4.49 -18.79
C SER A 139 -9.98 4.22 -17.30
N ASP A 140 -9.73 2.97 -16.94
CA ASP A 140 -9.60 2.45 -15.59
C ASP A 140 -8.51 1.36 -15.59
N GLY A 141 -8.35 0.61 -14.50
CA GLY A 141 -7.33 -0.42 -14.46
C GLY A 141 -7.52 -1.49 -13.40
N ILE A 142 -6.77 -2.57 -13.58
CA ILE A 142 -6.65 -3.69 -12.66
C ILE A 142 -5.18 -3.87 -12.34
N VAL A 143 -4.88 -4.09 -11.05
CA VAL A 143 -3.55 -4.48 -10.60
C VAL A 143 -3.64 -5.84 -9.94
N VAL A 144 -2.89 -6.80 -10.49
CA VAL A 144 -2.81 -8.17 -9.97
C VAL A 144 -1.61 -8.27 -9.04
N THR A 145 -1.87 -8.14 -7.74
CA THR A 145 -0.84 -8.18 -6.70
C THR A 145 -1.46 -8.34 -5.30
N PRO A 146 -0.86 -9.15 -4.42
CA PRO A 146 -1.15 -9.15 -2.99
C PRO A 146 -0.23 -8.20 -2.19
N SER A 147 0.49 -7.28 -2.86
CA SER A 147 1.51 -6.40 -2.28
C SER A 147 2.65 -7.21 -1.67
N HIS A 148 3.04 -6.95 -0.43
CA HIS A 148 4.16 -7.60 0.27
C HIS A 148 3.80 -8.95 0.92
N ASN A 149 2.60 -9.49 0.71
CA ASN A 149 2.18 -10.77 1.26
C ASN A 149 3.17 -11.92 0.91
N PRO A 150 3.13 -13.05 1.65
CA PRO A 150 4.00 -14.18 1.37
C PRO A 150 3.89 -14.75 -0.06
N PRO A 151 4.93 -15.47 -0.54
CA PRO A 151 5.00 -16.00 -1.92
C PRO A 151 3.82 -16.89 -2.35
N GLU A 152 3.15 -17.54 -1.41
CA GLU A 152 1.96 -18.37 -1.65
C GLU A 152 0.67 -17.60 -1.94
N ASP A 153 0.66 -16.28 -1.75
CA ASP A 153 -0.53 -15.46 -1.90
C ASP A 153 -0.67 -14.88 -3.32
N GLY A 154 -1.91 -14.63 -3.71
CA GLY A 154 -2.31 -13.87 -4.89
C GLY A 154 -3.23 -12.73 -4.49
N GLY A 155 -3.30 -11.70 -5.34
CA GLY A 155 -4.16 -10.56 -5.09
C GLY A 155 -4.68 -9.90 -6.36
N PHE A 156 -5.84 -9.24 -6.26
CA PHE A 156 -6.53 -8.67 -7.41
C PHE A 156 -7.32 -7.43 -6.98
N LYS A 157 -6.90 -6.24 -7.44
CA LYS A 157 -7.54 -4.95 -7.12
C LYS A 157 -7.95 -4.18 -8.38
N TYR A 158 -8.89 -3.26 -8.21
CA TYR A 158 -9.46 -2.43 -9.26
C TYR A 158 -9.24 -0.94 -8.94
N ASN A 159 -8.75 -0.20 -9.94
CA ASN A 159 -8.56 1.25 -9.88
C ASN A 159 -9.54 1.89 -10.89
N PRO A 160 -10.60 2.56 -10.44
CA PRO A 160 -11.56 3.20 -11.33
C PRO A 160 -10.97 4.46 -12.01
N PRO A 161 -11.73 5.22 -12.82
CA PRO A 161 -11.20 6.33 -13.63
C PRO A 161 -10.45 7.43 -12.89
N GLN A 162 -10.69 7.59 -11.58
CA GLN A 162 -9.91 8.47 -10.73
C GLN A 162 -8.48 7.99 -10.45
N GLY A 163 -8.08 6.80 -10.94
CA GLY A 163 -6.71 6.26 -10.91
C GLY A 163 -6.27 5.62 -9.59
N GLY A 164 -7.01 5.83 -8.50
CA GLY A 164 -6.68 5.32 -7.17
C GLY A 164 -7.48 4.07 -6.81
N PRO A 165 -7.31 3.54 -5.59
CA PRO A 165 -8.05 2.36 -5.13
C PRO A 165 -9.56 2.60 -5.18
N ALA A 166 -10.31 1.58 -5.61
CA ALA A 166 -11.76 1.63 -5.61
C ALA A 166 -12.34 1.94 -4.21
N ASP A 167 -13.39 2.76 -4.18
CA ASP A 167 -14.08 3.09 -2.93
C ASP A 167 -14.94 1.92 -2.43
N THR A 168 -15.49 2.06 -1.21
CA THR A 168 -16.30 1.01 -0.60
C THR A 168 -17.55 0.68 -1.44
N GLY A 169 -18.14 1.65 -2.14
CA GLY A 169 -19.33 1.42 -2.96
C GLY A 169 -19.04 0.50 -4.14
N ALA A 170 -17.96 0.78 -4.87
CA ALA A 170 -17.46 -0.05 -5.95
C ALA A 170 -17.05 -1.44 -5.45
N THR A 171 -16.24 -1.51 -4.39
CA THR A 171 -15.69 -2.79 -3.90
C THR A 171 -16.79 -3.71 -3.36
N THR A 172 -17.77 -3.17 -2.63
CA THR A 172 -18.91 -3.95 -2.12
C THR A 172 -19.79 -4.45 -3.26
N TRP A 173 -20.04 -3.63 -4.27
CA TRP A 173 -20.81 -4.06 -5.44
C TRP A 173 -20.10 -5.19 -6.21
N ILE A 174 -18.80 -5.06 -6.45
CA ILE A 174 -17.98 -6.06 -7.15
C ILE A 174 -17.93 -7.36 -6.34
N ALA A 175 -17.72 -7.30 -5.02
CA ALA A 175 -17.73 -8.48 -4.15
C ALA A 175 -19.05 -9.24 -4.24
N ALA A 176 -20.18 -8.53 -4.09
CA ALA A 176 -21.51 -9.13 -4.13
C ALA A 176 -21.77 -9.81 -5.48
N ARG A 177 -21.45 -9.12 -6.58
CA ARG A 177 -21.62 -9.67 -7.92
C ARG A 177 -20.71 -10.87 -8.18
N ALA A 178 -19.46 -10.83 -7.74
CA ALA A 178 -18.54 -11.94 -7.90
C ALA A 178 -19.01 -13.19 -7.12
N ASN A 179 -19.48 -13.03 -5.88
CA ASN A 179 -20.02 -14.14 -5.10
C ASN A 179 -21.32 -14.72 -5.69
N GLU A 180 -22.19 -13.89 -6.27
CA GLU A 180 -23.35 -14.36 -7.04
C GLU A 180 -22.92 -15.24 -8.23
N LEU A 181 -21.89 -14.81 -8.97
CA LEU A 181 -21.35 -15.56 -10.11
C LEU A 181 -20.67 -16.87 -9.68
N LEU A 182 -19.97 -16.88 -8.53
CA LEU A 182 -19.39 -18.09 -7.97
C LEU A 182 -20.46 -19.12 -7.59
N ALA A 183 -21.48 -18.69 -6.84
CA ALA A 183 -22.59 -19.55 -6.44
C ALA A 183 -23.39 -20.09 -7.64
N GLY A 184 -23.45 -19.33 -8.74
CA GLY A 184 -24.08 -19.74 -10.00
C GLY A 184 -23.25 -20.69 -10.88
N GLY A 185 -22.01 -21.01 -10.50
CA GLY A 185 -21.11 -21.86 -11.29
C GLY A 185 -20.42 -21.09 -12.42
N VAL A 186 -19.36 -20.34 -12.07
CA VAL A 186 -18.70 -19.34 -12.93
C VAL A 186 -18.28 -19.89 -14.30
N SER A 187 -17.78 -21.13 -14.36
CA SER A 187 -17.31 -21.77 -15.59
C SER A 187 -18.41 -22.01 -16.64
N THR A 188 -19.69 -21.98 -16.24
CA THR A 188 -20.82 -22.19 -17.15
C THR A 188 -21.49 -20.91 -17.59
N ILE A 189 -21.42 -19.85 -16.78
CA ILE A 189 -22.18 -18.61 -16.98
C ILE A 189 -21.32 -17.47 -17.54
N VAL A 190 -19.99 -17.53 -17.34
CA VAL A 190 -19.07 -16.48 -17.81
C VAL A 190 -18.37 -16.92 -19.09
N GLY A 191 -18.51 -16.13 -20.15
CA GLY A 191 -17.79 -16.34 -21.39
C GLY A 191 -16.29 -16.06 -21.23
N ARG A 192 -15.46 -16.91 -21.82
CA ARG A 192 -14.00 -16.74 -21.89
C ARG A 192 -13.52 -16.96 -23.31
N ILE A 193 -12.50 -16.22 -23.72
CA ILE A 193 -11.72 -16.50 -24.93
C ILE A 193 -10.41 -17.15 -24.48
N PRO A 194 -10.02 -18.33 -25.01
CA PRO A 194 -8.75 -18.96 -24.64
C PRO A 194 -7.56 -18.00 -24.75
N PHE A 195 -6.68 -18.00 -23.76
CA PHE A 195 -5.57 -17.04 -23.64
C PHE A 195 -4.74 -16.91 -24.92
N GLU A 196 -4.45 -18.02 -25.61
CA GLU A 196 -3.67 -18.05 -26.85
C GLU A 196 -4.31 -17.21 -27.97
N LYS A 197 -5.65 -17.11 -27.98
CA LYS A 197 -6.38 -16.30 -28.94
C LYS A 197 -6.39 -14.82 -28.56
N THR A 198 -6.36 -14.50 -27.27
CA THR A 198 -6.43 -13.11 -26.77
C THR A 198 -5.29 -12.25 -27.32
N ARG A 199 -4.06 -12.79 -27.39
CA ARG A 199 -2.87 -12.07 -27.88
C ARG A 199 -2.98 -11.59 -29.33
N SER A 200 -3.81 -12.22 -30.14
CA SER A 200 -4.03 -11.87 -31.55
C SER A 200 -5.17 -10.88 -31.75
N MET A 201 -5.93 -10.56 -30.69
CA MET A 201 -7.10 -9.69 -30.79
C MET A 201 -6.68 -8.22 -30.84
N PRO A 202 -7.22 -7.40 -31.77
CA PRO A 202 -6.93 -5.97 -31.85
C PRO A 202 -7.27 -5.13 -30.60
N LEU A 203 -8.09 -5.71 -29.71
CA LEU A 203 -8.50 -5.12 -28.44
C LEU A 203 -7.43 -5.28 -27.34
N ILE A 204 -6.53 -6.27 -27.45
CA ILE A 204 -5.43 -6.48 -26.51
C ILE A 204 -4.19 -5.82 -27.08
N ARG A 205 -3.74 -4.73 -26.46
CA ARG A 205 -2.69 -3.86 -26.98
C ARG A 205 -1.53 -3.79 -26.02
N GLU A 206 -0.33 -3.90 -26.56
CA GLU A 206 0.87 -3.60 -25.81
C GLU A 206 0.97 -2.10 -25.54
N HIS A 207 1.33 -1.76 -24.31
CA HIS A 207 1.54 -0.41 -23.83
C HIS A 207 2.90 -0.30 -23.16
N ASP A 208 3.65 0.75 -23.48
CA ASP A 208 4.89 1.08 -22.78
C ASP A 208 4.56 1.77 -21.46
N TYR A 209 4.61 1.01 -20.36
CA TYR A 209 4.39 1.52 -19.02
C TYR A 209 5.63 2.20 -18.41
N ILE A 210 6.83 1.94 -18.95
CA ILE A 210 8.08 2.45 -18.36
C ILE A 210 8.35 3.86 -18.88
N GLY A 211 8.42 4.02 -20.21
CA GLY A 211 8.89 5.25 -20.85
C GLY A 211 8.13 6.51 -20.38
N PRO A 212 6.79 6.57 -20.53
CA PRO A 212 6.00 7.73 -20.14
C PRO A 212 6.07 8.05 -18.64
N TYR A 213 6.07 7.03 -17.77
CA TYR A 213 6.19 7.25 -16.32
C TYR A 213 7.56 7.81 -15.97
N VAL A 214 8.64 7.19 -16.49
CA VAL A 214 10.02 7.60 -16.21
C VAL A 214 10.29 9.00 -16.75
N GLU A 215 9.87 9.34 -17.97
CA GLU A 215 10.09 10.68 -18.55
C GLU A 215 9.41 11.79 -17.74
N ASP A 216 8.23 11.50 -17.19
CA ASP A 216 7.39 12.46 -16.51
C ASP A 216 7.83 12.73 -15.05
N LEU A 217 8.77 11.95 -14.49
CA LEU A 217 9.29 12.14 -13.12
C LEU A 217 9.84 13.55 -12.88
N ALA A 218 10.39 14.20 -13.91
CA ALA A 218 10.88 15.58 -13.83
C ALA A 218 9.78 16.63 -13.55
N SER A 219 8.50 16.28 -13.74
CA SER A 219 7.36 17.15 -13.42
C SER A 219 7.01 17.16 -11.92
N ILE A 220 7.41 16.14 -11.17
CA ILE A 220 7.11 15.97 -9.75
C ILE A 220 8.35 16.12 -8.86
N LEU A 221 9.51 15.75 -9.36
CA LEU A 221 10.79 15.77 -8.65
C LEU A 221 11.81 16.66 -9.36
N ASP A 222 12.80 17.12 -8.60
CA ASP A 222 13.94 17.87 -9.11
C ASP A 222 15.09 16.94 -9.50
N MET A 223 14.89 16.19 -10.60
CA MET A 223 15.84 15.18 -11.08
C MET A 223 17.23 15.75 -11.39
N ASP A 224 17.33 17.02 -11.80
CA ASP A 224 18.61 17.70 -11.99
C ASP A 224 19.39 17.89 -10.68
N VAL A 225 18.71 18.09 -9.55
CA VAL A 225 19.33 18.17 -8.22
C VAL A 225 19.90 16.81 -7.83
N ILE A 226 19.12 15.74 -8.02
CA ILE A 226 19.58 14.36 -7.74
C ILE A 226 20.81 14.03 -8.59
N ARG A 227 20.76 14.32 -9.90
CA ARG A 227 21.89 14.09 -10.82
C ARG A 227 23.13 14.87 -10.38
N SER A 228 22.99 16.16 -10.12
CA SER A 228 24.12 17.05 -9.83
C SER A 228 24.78 16.76 -8.48
N ALA A 229 24.02 16.17 -7.54
CA ALA A 229 24.56 15.74 -6.26
C ALA A 229 25.52 14.54 -6.39
N GLY A 230 25.46 13.77 -7.48
CA GLY A 230 26.37 12.64 -7.71
C GLY A 230 26.27 11.54 -6.66
N LEU A 231 25.09 11.37 -6.05
CA LEU A 231 24.84 10.38 -4.99
C LEU A 231 25.06 8.96 -5.51
N ARG A 232 25.66 8.11 -4.68
CA ARG A 232 25.67 6.65 -4.85
C ARG A 232 24.40 6.10 -4.21
N ILE A 233 23.48 5.63 -5.05
CA ILE A 233 22.16 5.15 -4.61
C ILE A 233 22.08 3.64 -4.79
N ALA A 234 21.54 2.93 -3.81
CA ALA A 234 21.07 1.55 -3.98
C ALA A 234 19.55 1.48 -3.95
N ALA A 235 18.98 0.72 -4.89
CA ALA A 235 17.55 0.48 -4.98
C ALA A 235 17.29 -1.03 -4.96
N ASP A 236 16.89 -1.58 -3.82
CA ASP A 236 16.47 -2.98 -3.74
C ASP A 236 15.04 -3.11 -4.23
N ALA A 237 14.90 -3.76 -5.39
CA ALA A 237 13.60 -4.02 -5.97
C ALA A 237 12.82 -5.10 -5.23
N LEU A 238 13.47 -5.85 -4.31
CA LEU A 238 12.91 -7.03 -3.63
C LEU A 238 12.27 -8.03 -4.60
N GLY A 239 12.81 -8.13 -5.81
CA GLY A 239 12.26 -8.90 -6.92
C GLY A 239 10.84 -8.51 -7.34
N GLY A 240 10.41 -7.28 -7.03
CA GLY A 240 9.09 -6.74 -7.31
C GLY A 240 8.91 -6.12 -8.69
N SER A 241 7.69 -5.70 -8.99
CA SER A 241 7.23 -5.28 -10.32
C SER A 241 8.00 -4.14 -10.98
N GLY A 242 8.65 -3.28 -10.19
CA GLY A 242 9.37 -2.11 -10.69
C GLY A 242 10.86 -2.33 -10.93
N PHE A 243 11.39 -3.56 -10.88
CA PHE A 243 12.84 -3.80 -11.06
C PHE A 243 13.40 -3.21 -12.38
N ALA A 244 12.60 -3.17 -13.45
CA ALA A 244 13.00 -2.61 -14.74
C ALA A 244 12.95 -1.07 -14.77
N PHE A 245 12.28 -0.43 -13.81
CA PHE A 245 12.15 1.02 -13.72
C PHE A 245 13.43 1.66 -13.19
N TRP A 246 14.11 1.04 -12.22
CA TRP A 246 15.33 1.61 -11.64
C TRP A 246 16.45 1.84 -12.68
N PRO A 247 16.81 0.86 -13.53
CA PRO A 247 17.76 1.09 -14.61
C PRO A 247 17.29 2.13 -15.63
N ALA A 248 16.00 2.14 -15.98
CA ALA A 248 15.45 3.12 -16.92
C ALA A 248 15.51 4.56 -16.38
N ILE A 249 15.26 4.74 -15.07
CA ILE A 249 15.39 6.03 -14.38
C ILE A 249 16.86 6.46 -14.35
N ALA A 250 17.77 5.54 -13.99
CA ALA A 250 19.21 5.79 -13.95
C ALA A 250 19.74 6.26 -15.32
N GLU A 251 19.36 5.56 -16.39
CA GLU A 251 19.74 5.89 -17.76
C GLU A 251 19.15 7.24 -18.21
N ARG A 252 17.83 7.43 -18.02
CA ARG A 252 17.12 8.64 -18.50
C ARG A 252 17.64 9.93 -17.89
N TYR A 253 18.04 9.90 -16.62
CA TYR A 253 18.43 11.07 -15.85
C TYR A 253 19.92 11.14 -15.52
N GLY A 254 20.71 10.13 -15.89
CA GLY A 254 22.15 10.08 -15.61
C GLY A 254 22.45 10.00 -14.11
N ILE A 255 21.65 9.24 -13.35
CA ILE A 255 21.79 9.08 -11.90
C ILE A 255 22.42 7.71 -11.61
N SER A 256 23.34 7.64 -10.64
CA SER A 256 24.00 6.39 -10.25
C SER A 256 23.13 5.57 -9.29
N ILE A 257 22.31 4.66 -9.85
CA ILE A 257 21.49 3.72 -9.08
C ILE A 257 22.00 2.28 -9.31
N GLU A 258 22.41 1.61 -8.23
CA GLU A 258 22.66 0.16 -8.22
C GLU A 258 21.35 -0.57 -7.86
N THR A 259 20.78 -1.31 -8.81
CA THR A 259 19.58 -2.11 -8.56
C THR A 259 19.96 -3.43 -7.87
N ILE A 260 19.44 -3.65 -6.67
CA ILE A 260 19.59 -4.90 -5.91
C ILE A 260 18.33 -5.76 -6.13
N HIS A 261 18.51 -7.09 -6.19
CA HIS A 261 17.45 -8.07 -6.54
C HIS A 261 16.60 -7.66 -7.74
N GLY A 262 17.27 -7.18 -8.80
CA GLY A 262 16.64 -6.64 -10.02
C GLY A 262 16.05 -7.70 -10.97
N TYR A 263 15.50 -8.80 -10.44
CA TYR A 263 14.94 -9.92 -11.21
C TYR A 263 13.75 -10.54 -10.47
N ALA A 264 12.82 -11.14 -11.21
CA ALA A 264 11.72 -11.90 -10.62
C ALA A 264 12.15 -13.33 -10.25
N ASP A 265 11.91 -13.72 -9.01
CA ASP A 265 11.88 -15.11 -8.55
C ASP A 265 10.58 -15.32 -7.77
N PRO A 266 9.61 -16.09 -8.29
CA PRO A 266 8.29 -16.25 -7.68
C PRO A 266 8.32 -16.97 -6.32
N SER A 267 9.46 -17.59 -5.95
CA SER A 267 9.67 -18.16 -4.61
C SER A 267 10.27 -17.16 -3.61
N PHE A 268 10.74 -16.02 -4.11
CA PHE A 268 11.45 -14.98 -3.34
C PHE A 268 12.61 -15.55 -2.50
N SER A 269 13.35 -16.51 -3.06
CA SER A 269 14.37 -17.29 -2.33
C SER A 269 15.56 -16.49 -1.82
N PHE A 270 15.77 -15.29 -2.38
CA PHE A 270 16.81 -14.35 -1.97
C PHE A 270 16.46 -13.58 -0.68
N MET A 271 15.20 -13.58 -0.25
CA MET A 271 14.73 -12.80 0.90
C MET A 271 15.27 -13.35 2.23
N THR A 272 15.44 -12.44 3.19
CA THR A 272 15.52 -12.79 4.60
C THR A 272 14.11 -12.93 5.19
N LEU A 273 13.96 -13.77 6.22
CA LEU A 273 12.68 -13.96 6.89
C LEU A 273 12.30 -12.73 7.73
N ASP A 274 11.03 -12.38 7.72
CA ASP A 274 10.48 -11.28 8.51
C ASP A 274 10.40 -11.65 10.00
N ARG A 275 9.94 -10.72 10.85
CA ARG A 275 9.83 -10.87 12.31
C ARG A 275 9.12 -12.15 12.74
N ASP A 276 8.07 -12.53 12.02
CA ASP A 276 7.23 -13.71 12.28
C ASP A 276 7.79 -15.01 11.67
N GLY A 277 8.92 -14.93 10.96
CA GLY A 277 9.55 -16.05 10.29
C GLY A 277 9.01 -16.33 8.89
N LYS A 278 8.07 -15.54 8.36
CA LYS A 278 7.59 -15.70 6.98
C LYS A 278 8.50 -14.98 5.99
N ILE A 279 8.51 -15.44 4.74
CA ILE A 279 9.03 -14.64 3.63
C ILE A 279 8.01 -13.55 3.35
N ARG A 280 8.42 -12.28 3.48
CA ARG A 280 7.57 -11.12 3.25
C ARG A 280 8.43 -10.00 2.66
N MET A 281 8.01 -9.46 1.53
CA MET A 281 8.74 -8.41 0.81
C MET A 281 8.37 -7.03 1.37
N ASP A 282 8.40 -6.89 2.69
CA ASP A 282 8.05 -5.64 3.38
C ASP A 282 9.25 -4.70 3.43
N CYS A 283 9.26 -3.70 2.55
CA CYS A 283 10.32 -2.70 2.47
C CYS A 283 10.47 -1.83 3.73
N SER A 284 9.53 -1.90 4.68
CA SER A 284 9.59 -1.20 5.97
C SER A 284 9.96 -2.11 7.14
N SER A 285 10.18 -3.41 6.91
CA SER A 285 10.64 -4.32 7.96
C SER A 285 12.16 -4.34 8.06
N PRO A 286 12.76 -4.11 9.25
CA PRO A 286 14.20 -4.24 9.43
C PRO A 286 14.70 -5.67 9.26
N TYR A 287 13.81 -6.67 9.34
CA TYR A 287 14.16 -8.08 9.15
C TYR A 287 14.18 -8.46 7.67
N ALA A 288 13.16 -8.07 6.90
CA ALA A 288 13.11 -8.30 5.46
C ALA A 288 14.18 -7.48 4.72
N MET A 289 14.48 -6.27 5.22
CA MET A 289 15.50 -5.38 4.64
C MET A 289 16.91 -5.63 5.17
N ALA A 290 17.15 -6.69 5.96
CA ALA A 290 18.43 -6.92 6.64
C ALA A 290 19.62 -6.95 5.67
N GLY A 291 19.44 -7.51 4.47
CA GLY A 291 20.45 -7.52 3.41
C GLY A 291 20.87 -6.12 2.97
N LEU A 292 19.90 -5.25 2.64
CA LEU A 292 20.19 -3.87 2.22
C LEU A 292 20.71 -3.01 3.38
N ILE A 293 20.19 -3.20 4.60
CA ILE A 293 20.69 -2.51 5.81
C ILE A 293 22.17 -2.80 6.03
N ALA A 294 22.61 -4.05 5.84
CA ALA A 294 24.02 -4.42 5.96
C ALA A 294 24.94 -3.72 4.94
N LEU A 295 24.37 -3.21 3.84
CA LEU A 295 25.08 -2.46 2.81
C LEU A 295 25.00 -0.95 2.97
N LYS A 296 24.32 -0.42 4.02
CA LYS A 296 24.01 1.02 4.15
C LYS A 296 25.24 1.94 4.03
N ASP A 297 26.40 1.51 4.53
CA ASP A 297 27.62 2.34 4.55
C ASP A 297 28.35 2.41 3.19
N ARG A 298 27.88 1.65 2.18
CA ARG A 298 28.40 1.70 0.80
C ARG A 298 27.75 2.82 -0.04
N TYR A 299 26.61 3.34 0.40
CA TYR A 299 25.77 4.26 -0.37
C TYR A 299 25.53 5.53 0.44
N ASP A 300 25.22 6.62 -0.25
CA ASP A 300 24.87 7.88 0.41
C ASP A 300 23.39 7.84 0.85
N ILE A 301 22.57 7.12 0.09
CA ILE A 301 21.21 6.71 0.45
C ILE A 301 20.87 5.39 -0.24
N ALA A 302 20.06 4.57 0.42
CA ALA A 302 19.54 3.35 -0.16
C ALA A 302 18.04 3.27 0.08
N PHE A 303 17.31 2.56 -0.78
CA PHE A 303 15.88 2.35 -0.57
C PHE A 303 15.38 1.01 -1.11
N GLY A 304 14.24 0.56 -0.59
CA GLY A 304 13.52 -0.63 -1.05
C GLY A 304 12.08 -0.31 -1.42
N ASN A 305 11.47 -1.21 -2.19
CA ASN A 305 10.05 -1.22 -2.51
C ASN A 305 9.48 -2.62 -2.33
N ASP A 306 8.22 -2.69 -1.93
CA ASP A 306 7.47 -3.93 -1.94
C ASP A 306 7.06 -4.34 -3.38
N PRO A 307 6.53 -5.55 -3.60
CA PRO A 307 6.33 -6.11 -4.93
C PRO A 307 5.46 -5.27 -5.87
N ASP A 308 4.49 -4.51 -5.36
CA ASP A 308 3.66 -3.61 -6.16
C ASP A 308 4.11 -2.16 -6.17
N PHE A 309 5.25 -1.86 -5.53
CA PHE A 309 5.97 -0.58 -5.62
C PHE A 309 5.14 0.63 -5.14
N ASP A 310 4.08 0.39 -4.36
CA ASP A 310 3.26 1.44 -3.77
C ASP A 310 3.79 1.86 -2.39
N ARG A 311 4.70 1.08 -1.79
CA ARG A 311 5.40 1.41 -0.54
C ARG A 311 6.89 1.67 -0.75
N TYR A 312 7.47 2.34 0.25
CA TYR A 312 8.88 2.72 0.28
C TYR A 312 9.57 2.24 1.56
N GLY A 313 10.89 2.14 1.51
CA GLY A 313 11.74 1.91 2.67
C GLY A 313 13.02 2.71 2.52
N ILE A 314 13.29 3.66 3.42
CA ILE A 314 14.45 4.56 3.30
C ILE A 314 15.55 4.09 4.24
N ILE A 315 16.74 3.86 3.70
CA ILE A 315 17.94 3.47 4.43
C ILE A 315 18.98 4.57 4.32
N THR A 316 19.48 5.01 5.47
CA THR A 316 20.57 5.99 5.56
C THR A 316 21.77 5.40 6.29
N PRO A 317 22.99 5.89 6.04
CA PRO A 317 24.16 5.48 6.82
C PRO A 317 24.00 5.73 8.31
N THR A 318 23.30 6.80 8.72
CA THR A 318 23.23 7.21 10.13
C THR A 318 22.19 6.45 10.95
N GLU A 319 21.09 5.99 10.35
CA GLU A 319 19.99 5.33 11.07
C GLU A 319 19.77 3.86 10.65
N GLY A 320 20.31 3.44 9.51
CA GLY A 320 19.84 2.23 8.86
C GLY A 320 18.46 2.48 8.26
N LEU A 321 17.52 1.55 8.44
CA LEU A 321 16.14 1.69 7.99
C LEU A 321 15.39 2.72 8.86
N MET A 322 14.91 3.78 8.23
CA MET A 322 14.09 4.80 8.87
C MET A 322 12.69 4.27 9.19
N ASN A 323 12.15 4.71 10.33
CA ASN A 323 10.73 4.52 10.62
C ASN A 323 9.88 5.28 9.57
N PRO A 324 8.84 4.66 9.00
CA PRO A 324 7.99 5.32 8.00
C PRO A 324 7.38 6.65 8.47
N ASN A 325 6.91 6.74 9.72
CA ASN A 325 6.37 7.99 10.27
C ASN A 325 7.41 9.11 10.28
N HIS A 326 8.68 8.77 10.56
CA HIS A 326 9.77 9.75 10.58
C HIS A 326 9.98 10.32 9.18
N TYR A 327 10.02 9.45 8.16
CA TYR A 327 10.18 9.88 6.79
C TYR A 327 8.97 10.66 6.27
N LEU A 328 7.73 10.30 6.65
CA LEU A 328 6.55 11.10 6.32
C LEU A 328 6.69 12.55 6.82
N CYS A 329 7.16 12.75 8.05
CA CYS A 329 7.38 14.08 8.62
C CYS A 329 8.42 14.89 7.81
N VAL A 330 9.52 14.24 7.43
CA VAL A 330 10.59 14.87 6.64
C VAL A 330 10.11 15.21 5.24
N ALA A 331 9.44 14.28 4.55
CA ALA A 331 8.90 14.47 3.21
C ALA A 331 7.89 15.63 3.18
N LEU A 332 6.93 15.64 4.12
CA LEU A 332 6.00 16.75 4.37
C LEU A 332 6.74 18.08 4.54
N ASN A 333 7.70 18.13 5.47
CA ASN A 333 8.40 19.37 5.81
C ASN A 333 9.15 19.94 4.60
N TYR A 334 9.84 19.07 3.87
CA TYR A 334 10.59 19.46 2.68
C TYR A 334 9.67 19.90 1.53
N LEU A 335 8.60 19.14 1.24
CA LEU A 335 7.70 19.45 0.13
C LEU A 335 6.97 20.79 0.33
N PHE A 336 6.39 21.03 1.51
CA PHE A 336 5.62 22.25 1.74
C PHE A 336 6.47 23.53 1.88
N THR A 337 7.78 23.38 2.06
CA THR A 337 8.75 24.49 2.02
C THR A 337 9.42 24.66 0.65
N GLY A 338 9.47 23.59 -0.16
CA GLY A 338 10.18 23.52 -1.44
C GLY A 338 9.30 23.46 -2.69
N ARG A 339 7.98 23.67 -2.59
CA ARG A 339 7.04 23.61 -3.73
C ARG A 339 6.25 24.92 -3.91
N PRO A 340 6.86 25.97 -4.50
CA PRO A 340 6.21 27.26 -4.67
C PRO A 340 5.04 27.25 -5.67
N GLY A 341 4.98 26.24 -6.56
CA GLY A 341 3.85 26.06 -7.49
C GLY A 341 2.61 25.42 -6.86
N TRP A 342 2.71 24.94 -5.61
CA TRP A 342 1.56 24.41 -4.89
C TRP A 342 0.62 25.51 -4.45
N ARG A 343 -0.67 25.17 -4.38
CA ARG A 343 -1.67 26.10 -3.87
C ARG A 343 -1.35 26.50 -2.43
N GLY A 344 -1.65 27.76 -2.09
CA GLY A 344 -1.49 28.28 -0.74
C GLY A 344 -2.34 27.55 0.31
N ASP A 345 -3.47 26.97 -0.11
CA ASP A 345 -4.40 26.21 0.72
C ASP A 345 -4.23 24.68 0.61
N ALA A 346 -3.16 24.19 -0.04
CA ALA A 346 -2.90 22.75 -0.11
C ALA A 346 -2.76 22.14 1.29
N ALA A 347 -3.51 21.08 1.54
CA ALA A 347 -3.61 20.40 2.83
C ALA A 347 -2.69 19.18 2.92
N VAL A 348 -2.44 18.73 4.15
CA VAL A 348 -1.71 17.51 4.49
C VAL A 348 -2.72 16.42 4.84
N GLY A 349 -2.73 15.32 4.09
CA GLY A 349 -3.52 14.14 4.40
C GLY A 349 -2.72 13.14 5.25
N LYS A 350 -3.31 12.65 6.35
CA LYS A 350 -2.74 11.54 7.14
C LYS A 350 -3.80 10.57 7.62
N THR A 351 -3.43 9.31 7.84
CA THR A 351 -4.32 8.36 8.52
C THR A 351 -4.36 8.63 10.03
N ILE A 352 -5.47 8.28 10.67
CA ILE A 352 -5.71 8.46 12.10
C ILE A 352 -4.70 7.72 12.99
N VAL A 353 -4.02 6.71 12.46
CA VAL A 353 -3.00 5.94 13.18
C VAL A 353 -1.56 6.32 12.78
N SER A 354 -1.38 7.33 11.93
CA SER A 354 -0.06 7.93 11.70
C SER A 354 0.36 8.79 12.88
N SER A 355 1.68 8.93 13.06
CA SER A 355 2.29 9.70 14.15
C SER A 355 1.71 11.12 14.25
N SER A 356 1.43 11.56 15.47
CA SER A 356 1.04 12.94 15.77
C SER A 356 2.21 13.93 15.67
N MET A 357 3.44 13.46 15.38
CA MET A 357 4.52 14.35 14.94
C MET A 357 4.14 15.05 13.62
N ILE A 358 3.40 14.37 12.74
CA ILE A 358 2.88 14.96 11.49
C ILE A 358 2.02 16.21 11.81
N ASP A 359 1.28 16.18 12.91
CA ASP A 359 0.36 17.24 13.34
C ASP A 359 1.16 18.48 13.72
N ARG A 360 2.23 18.28 14.53
CA ARG A 360 3.15 19.34 14.94
C ARG A 360 3.86 19.96 13.74
N VAL A 361 4.29 19.14 12.78
CA VAL A 361 4.94 19.62 11.55
C VAL A 361 3.94 20.39 10.67
N ALA A 362 2.72 19.88 10.48
CA ALA A 362 1.69 20.57 9.70
C ALA A 362 1.28 21.92 10.32
N GLU A 363 1.11 21.96 11.64
CA GLU A 363 0.84 23.18 12.40
C GLU A 363 1.98 24.19 12.27
N HIS A 364 3.23 23.74 12.43
CA HIS A 364 4.41 24.60 12.25
C HIS A 364 4.48 25.23 10.85
N LEU A 365 4.11 24.49 9.82
CA LEU A 365 4.04 24.96 8.44
C LEU A 365 2.78 25.81 8.14
N GLY A 366 1.87 25.96 9.10
CA GLY A 366 0.59 26.65 8.91
C GLY A 366 -0.33 25.96 7.90
N ARG A 367 -0.27 24.64 7.78
CA ARG A 367 -1.05 23.86 6.81
C ARG A 367 -2.23 23.15 7.46
N THR A 368 -3.34 23.08 6.75
CA THR A 368 -4.52 22.30 7.15
C THR A 368 -4.17 20.82 7.17
N LEU A 369 -4.47 20.14 8.28
CA LEU A 369 -4.34 18.69 8.42
C LEU A 369 -5.69 18.00 8.22
N ILE A 370 -5.75 17.02 7.33
CA ILE A 370 -6.93 16.20 7.06
C ILE A 370 -6.65 14.79 7.58
N GLU A 371 -7.08 14.51 8.81
CA GLU A 371 -6.97 13.20 9.44
C GLU A 371 -8.15 12.30 9.05
N VAL A 372 -7.87 11.17 8.40
CA VAL A 372 -8.89 10.24 7.85
C VAL A 372 -8.73 8.81 8.42
N PRO A 373 -9.69 7.89 8.25
CA PRO A 373 -9.50 6.50 8.63
C PRO A 373 -8.35 5.84 7.87
N VAL A 374 -7.92 4.65 8.31
CA VAL A 374 -6.93 3.86 7.57
C VAL A 374 -7.46 3.49 6.18
N GLY A 375 -6.60 3.60 5.16
CA GLY A 375 -6.90 3.30 3.77
C GLY A 375 -6.70 4.51 2.86
N PHE A 376 -5.78 4.38 1.89
CA PHE A 376 -5.41 5.46 0.98
C PHE A 376 -6.57 6.03 0.12
N LYS A 377 -7.66 5.28 -0.06
CA LYS A 377 -8.86 5.72 -0.80
C LYS A 377 -9.41 7.08 -0.37
N TRP A 378 -9.21 7.46 0.90
CA TRP A 378 -9.70 8.72 1.45
C TRP A 378 -8.97 9.96 0.90
N PHE A 379 -7.78 9.78 0.31
CA PHE A 379 -6.97 10.87 -0.23
C PHE A 379 -7.18 11.09 -1.73
N VAL A 380 -7.80 10.13 -2.42
CA VAL A 380 -7.95 10.12 -3.89
C VAL A 380 -8.55 11.43 -4.40
N GLN A 381 -9.66 11.88 -3.81
CA GLN A 381 -10.32 13.11 -4.26
C GLN A 381 -9.46 14.34 -4.03
N GLY A 382 -8.81 14.44 -2.86
CA GLY A 382 -7.96 15.59 -2.54
C GLY A 382 -6.72 15.69 -3.42
N LEU A 383 -6.10 14.56 -3.76
CA LEU A 383 -5.00 14.49 -4.71
C LEU A 383 -5.44 14.87 -6.13
N LEU A 384 -6.61 14.37 -6.57
CA LEU A 384 -7.16 14.65 -7.90
C LEU A 384 -7.48 16.14 -8.10
N GLU A 385 -8.02 16.80 -7.07
CA GLU A 385 -8.35 18.23 -7.08
C GLU A 385 -7.14 19.14 -6.84
N GLY A 386 -6.01 18.57 -6.42
CA GLY A 386 -4.84 19.32 -5.95
C GLY A 386 -5.05 20.03 -4.61
N SER A 387 -6.13 19.72 -3.88
CA SER A 387 -6.42 20.29 -2.56
C SER A 387 -5.62 19.61 -1.44
N CYS A 388 -5.17 18.37 -1.63
CA CYS A 388 -4.17 17.72 -0.79
C CYS A 388 -2.81 17.69 -1.49
N GLY A 389 -1.84 18.44 -0.98
CA GLY A 389 -0.47 18.48 -1.52
C GLY A 389 0.30 17.17 -1.29
N PHE A 390 0.08 16.56 -0.12
CA PHE A 390 0.72 15.33 0.32
C PHE A 390 -0.30 14.47 1.04
N SER A 391 -0.21 13.15 0.89
CA SER A 391 -1.03 12.19 1.63
C SER A 391 -0.24 10.93 1.93
N GLY A 392 -0.25 10.50 3.20
CA GLY A 392 0.55 9.36 3.65
C GLY A 392 -0.13 8.48 4.70
N GLU A 393 0.28 7.21 4.71
CA GLU A 393 -0.04 6.20 5.72
C GLU A 393 1.24 5.76 6.43
N GLU A 394 1.14 5.50 7.74
CA GLU A 394 2.21 5.01 8.61
C GLU A 394 2.81 3.68 8.16
N SER A 395 2.08 2.95 7.30
CA SER A 395 2.51 1.71 6.68
C SER A 395 3.52 1.92 5.55
N ALA A 396 4.19 3.07 5.48
CA ALA A 396 5.20 3.39 4.45
C ALA A 396 4.65 3.54 3.03
N GLY A 397 3.44 4.08 2.90
CA GLY A 397 2.81 4.36 1.61
C GLY A 397 2.36 5.81 1.54
N ALA A 398 2.67 6.51 0.45
CA ALA A 398 2.29 7.91 0.27
C ALA A 398 2.24 8.30 -1.22
N SER A 399 1.63 9.46 -1.51
CA SER A 399 1.77 10.15 -2.78
C SER A 399 1.68 11.67 -2.56
N PHE A 400 2.16 12.44 -3.53
CA PHE A 400 2.13 13.90 -3.51
C PHE A 400 1.94 14.49 -4.91
N LEU A 401 1.56 15.76 -4.95
CA LEU A 401 1.28 16.45 -6.20
C LEU A 401 2.55 16.73 -7.01
N ARG A 402 2.37 16.94 -8.31
CA ARG A 402 3.38 17.52 -9.19
C ARG A 402 3.78 18.92 -8.72
N LYS A 403 4.89 19.44 -9.25
CA LYS A 403 5.39 20.78 -8.90
C LYS A 403 4.40 21.91 -9.22
N ASP A 404 3.51 21.69 -10.21
CA ASP A 404 2.46 22.62 -10.63
C ASP A 404 1.13 22.44 -9.88
N SER A 405 1.13 21.69 -8.77
CA SER A 405 -0.05 21.38 -7.98
C SER A 405 -1.09 20.47 -8.66
N THR A 406 -0.74 19.83 -9.78
CA THR A 406 -1.63 18.84 -10.42
C THR A 406 -1.30 17.42 -9.98
N VAL A 407 -2.26 16.52 -10.18
CA VAL A 407 -2.17 15.12 -9.72
C VAL A 407 -1.08 14.32 -10.45
N TRP A 408 -0.29 13.55 -9.70
CA TRP A 408 0.67 12.57 -10.24
C TRP A 408 0.05 11.17 -10.30
N THR A 409 -0.19 10.62 -9.11
CA THR A 409 -0.95 9.39 -8.87
C THR A 409 -1.99 9.65 -7.79
N THR A 410 -3.03 8.83 -7.79
CA THR A 410 -4.06 8.77 -6.74
C THR A 410 -4.04 7.45 -5.99
N ASP A 411 -3.15 6.55 -6.39
CA ASP A 411 -2.65 5.46 -5.56
C ASP A 411 -1.28 5.82 -4.97
N LYS A 412 -0.83 5.04 -3.98
CA LYS A 412 0.48 5.25 -3.36
C LYS A 412 1.59 4.98 -4.38
N ASP A 413 2.70 5.69 -4.22
CA ASP A 413 3.83 5.63 -5.12
C ASP A 413 5.15 5.58 -4.34
N GLY A 414 5.72 4.38 -4.23
CA GLY A 414 6.98 4.14 -3.55
C GLY A 414 8.20 4.65 -4.33
N ILE A 415 8.10 4.78 -5.66
CA ILE A 415 9.19 5.24 -6.51
C ILE A 415 9.44 6.73 -6.26
N ILE A 416 8.39 7.56 -6.30
CA ILE A 416 8.55 9.00 -6.05
C ILE A 416 8.95 9.28 -4.60
N MET A 417 8.51 8.47 -3.65
CA MET A 417 8.90 8.63 -2.24
C MET A 417 10.38 8.28 -2.03
N ASN A 418 10.89 7.27 -2.72
CA ASN A 418 12.32 6.92 -2.72
C ASN A 418 13.19 7.99 -3.39
N LEU A 419 12.77 8.48 -4.56
CA LEU A 419 13.49 9.54 -5.28
C LEU A 419 13.41 10.89 -4.55
N LEU A 420 12.32 11.19 -3.83
CA LEU A 420 12.24 12.36 -2.96
C LEU A 420 13.31 12.32 -1.87
N ALA A 421 13.64 11.14 -1.36
CA ALA A 421 14.68 10.98 -0.34
C ALA A 421 16.06 11.36 -0.90
N ALA A 422 16.32 10.98 -2.16
CA ALA A 422 17.51 11.37 -2.90
C ALA A 422 17.50 12.87 -3.25
N GLU A 423 16.34 13.45 -3.60
CA GLU A 423 16.18 14.89 -3.82
C GLU A 423 16.52 15.69 -2.55
N ILE A 424 15.95 15.30 -1.39
CA ILE A 424 16.23 15.90 -0.09
C ILE A 424 17.73 15.85 0.20
N THR A 425 18.35 14.67 0.00
CA THR A 425 19.79 14.48 0.24
C THR A 425 20.63 15.36 -0.67
N GLY A 426 20.32 15.40 -1.97
CA GLY A 426 21.04 16.20 -2.95
C GLY A 426 20.85 17.71 -2.76
N ALA A 427 19.65 18.15 -2.42
CA ALA A 427 19.32 19.57 -2.25
C ALA A 427 19.93 20.17 -0.98
N THR A 428 19.96 19.39 0.10
CA THR A 428 20.31 19.89 1.44
C THR A 428 21.69 19.46 1.92
N GLY A 429 22.31 18.49 1.25
CA GLY A 429 23.54 17.84 1.70
C GLY A 429 23.38 17.02 2.98
N ARG A 430 22.14 16.71 3.38
CA ARG A 430 21.79 15.97 4.60
C ARG A 430 20.79 14.88 4.30
N THR A 431 20.95 13.71 4.93
CA THR A 431 20.04 12.59 4.74
C THR A 431 18.67 12.86 5.39
N PRO A 432 17.60 12.16 4.98
CA PRO A 432 16.29 12.34 5.62
C PRO A 432 16.30 12.03 7.13
N SER A 433 17.11 11.08 7.59
CA SER A 433 17.30 10.80 9.03
C SER A 433 17.93 11.96 9.79
N GLU A 434 18.81 12.74 9.15
CA GLU A 434 19.37 13.96 9.75
C GLU A 434 18.31 15.04 9.87
N HIS A 435 17.46 15.21 8.86
CA HIS A 435 16.32 16.13 8.93
C HIS A 435 15.33 15.72 10.03
N TYR A 436 15.07 14.43 10.20
CA TYR A 436 14.17 13.97 11.26
C TYR A 436 14.72 14.30 12.65
N ARG A 437 16.03 14.15 12.88
CA ARG A 437 16.64 14.59 14.15
C ARG A 437 16.40 16.07 14.43
N GLN A 438 16.41 16.93 13.42
CA GLN A 438 16.09 18.36 13.61
C GLN A 438 14.62 18.59 13.95
N ILE A 439 13.72 17.77 13.41
CA ILE A 439 12.28 17.78 13.76
C ILE A 439 12.12 17.34 15.23
N GLU A 440 12.82 16.30 15.67
CA GLU A 440 12.83 15.87 17.07
C GLU A 440 13.43 16.93 18.00
N ASP A 441 14.50 17.63 17.60
CA ASP A 441 15.08 18.73 18.38
C ASP A 441 14.07 19.89 18.56
N ALA A 442 13.24 20.15 17.56
CA ALA A 442 12.25 21.23 17.57
C ALA A 442 10.98 20.87 18.35
N PHE A 443 10.51 19.63 18.23
CA PHE A 443 9.20 19.21 18.74
C PHE A 443 9.26 18.16 19.85
N GLY A 444 10.44 17.66 20.20
CA GLY A 444 10.64 16.54 21.10
C GLY A 444 10.49 15.17 20.40
N PRO A 445 11.09 14.10 20.95
CA PRO A 445 11.03 12.78 20.34
C PRO A 445 9.64 12.15 20.46
N THR A 446 9.36 11.17 19.59
CA THR A 446 8.17 10.31 19.71
C THR A 446 8.56 8.84 19.76
N TYR A 447 7.72 8.05 20.42
CA TYR A 447 7.89 6.62 20.57
C TYR A 447 6.62 5.95 20.06
N TYR A 448 6.72 5.27 18.92
CA TYR A 448 5.59 4.68 18.23
C TYR A 448 5.79 3.18 18.05
N GLU A 449 4.76 2.39 18.37
CA GLU A 449 4.75 0.95 18.09
C GLU A 449 3.36 0.45 17.69
N ARG A 450 3.35 -0.55 16.81
CA ARG A 450 2.17 -1.36 16.47
C ARG A 450 2.32 -2.74 17.10
N MET A 451 1.25 -3.21 17.73
CA MET A 451 1.11 -4.57 18.23
C MET A 451 -0.09 -5.25 17.61
N ASP A 452 0.01 -6.56 17.44
CA ASP A 452 -1.08 -7.41 16.99
C ASP A 452 -1.45 -8.38 18.12
N GLU A 453 -2.74 -8.45 18.44
CA GLU A 453 -3.31 -9.34 19.46
C GLU A 453 -4.32 -10.29 18.78
N PRO A 454 -4.36 -11.60 19.11
CA PRO A 454 -5.34 -12.53 18.56
C PRO A 454 -6.77 -12.04 18.81
N ALA A 455 -7.63 -12.14 17.79
CA ALA A 455 -9.04 -11.79 17.91
C ALA A 455 -9.90 -12.64 16.97
N ASP A 456 -10.83 -13.40 17.53
CA ASP A 456 -11.79 -14.20 16.75
C ASP A 456 -12.79 -13.30 15.98
N PRO A 457 -13.56 -13.83 15.03
CA PRO A 457 -14.52 -13.04 14.25
C PRO A 457 -15.55 -12.26 15.09
N VAL A 458 -16.01 -12.83 16.21
CA VAL A 458 -16.99 -12.17 17.10
C VAL A 458 -16.33 -10.98 17.81
N GLN A 459 -15.11 -11.17 18.30
CA GLN A 459 -14.31 -10.10 18.90
C GLN A 459 -14.03 -9.00 17.87
N ARG A 460 -13.62 -9.34 16.64
CA ARG A 460 -13.36 -8.36 15.58
C ARG A 460 -14.59 -7.49 15.27
N GLU A 461 -15.78 -8.08 15.16
CA GLU A 461 -17.01 -7.32 14.93
C GLU A 461 -17.40 -6.46 16.14
N ARG A 462 -17.16 -6.89 17.38
CA ARG A 462 -17.36 -6.03 18.57
C ARG A 462 -16.44 -4.81 18.53
N ILE A 463 -15.18 -4.99 18.17
CA ILE A 463 -14.18 -3.91 18.11
C ILE A 463 -14.54 -2.91 17.01
N LYS A 464 -14.96 -3.42 15.85
CA LYS A 464 -15.38 -2.59 14.72
C LYS A 464 -16.53 -1.64 15.06
N ASN A 465 -17.43 -2.09 15.94
CA ASN A 465 -18.66 -1.39 16.32
C ASN A 465 -18.60 -0.74 17.71
N ILE A 466 -17.40 -0.65 18.30
CA ILE A 466 -17.20 -0.01 19.60
C ILE A 466 -17.68 1.46 19.58
N SER A 467 -18.29 1.90 20.67
CA SER A 467 -18.75 3.27 20.87
C SER A 467 -17.97 3.97 21.99
N PRO A 468 -17.85 5.32 21.97
CA PRO A 468 -17.12 6.05 23.02
C PRO A 468 -17.68 5.78 24.43
N GLY A 469 -18.99 5.58 24.58
CA GLY A 469 -19.65 5.33 25.87
C GLY A 469 -19.28 4.00 26.53
N GLN A 470 -18.67 3.07 25.79
CA GLN A 470 -18.18 1.80 26.35
C GLN A 470 -16.81 1.94 27.02
N VAL A 471 -16.09 3.04 26.79
CA VAL A 471 -14.82 3.33 27.46
C VAL A 471 -15.11 3.95 28.82
N ARG A 472 -14.99 3.15 29.88
CA ARG A 472 -15.19 3.62 31.27
C ARG A 472 -13.94 4.22 31.90
N ALA A 473 -12.77 3.90 31.35
CA ALA A 473 -11.51 4.45 31.80
C ALA A 473 -11.52 5.98 31.68
N GLN A 474 -11.02 6.68 32.70
CA GLN A 474 -10.84 8.13 32.68
C GLN A 474 -9.37 8.52 32.45
N TYR A 475 -8.47 7.56 32.60
CA TYR A 475 -7.02 7.75 32.50
C TYR A 475 -6.39 6.63 31.68
N PHE A 476 -5.36 6.97 30.92
CA PHE A 476 -4.47 6.06 30.19
C PHE A 476 -3.03 6.42 30.54
N ALA A 477 -2.21 5.45 30.94
CA ALA A 477 -0.82 5.62 31.37
C ALA A 477 -0.63 6.71 32.45
N GLY A 478 -1.62 6.87 33.32
CA GLY A 478 -1.63 7.90 34.37
C GLY A 478 -2.03 9.30 33.91
N GLU A 479 -2.45 9.47 32.66
CA GLU A 479 -2.88 10.74 32.08
C GLU A 479 -4.38 10.75 31.81
N ARG A 480 -5.04 11.90 32.04
CA ARG A 480 -6.47 12.03 31.78
C ARG A 480 -6.75 11.89 30.28
N ILE A 481 -7.74 11.07 29.93
CA ILE A 481 -8.24 10.99 28.56
C ILE A 481 -8.87 12.35 28.19
N ILE A 482 -8.46 12.90 27.06
CA ILE A 482 -8.96 14.18 26.55
C ILE A 482 -9.92 13.99 25.37
N ASP A 483 -9.81 12.87 24.65
CA ASP A 483 -10.72 12.56 23.55
C ASP A 483 -10.84 11.05 23.30
N ILE A 484 -11.98 10.64 22.73
CA ILE A 484 -12.30 9.26 22.35
C ILE A 484 -13.01 9.30 21.00
N LEU A 485 -12.32 8.82 19.97
CA LEU A 485 -12.75 8.92 18.58
C LEU A 485 -13.17 7.56 18.04
N THR A 486 -14.34 7.49 17.42
CA THR A 486 -14.78 6.38 16.55
C THR A 486 -15.01 6.83 15.11
N LYS A 487 -14.80 8.13 14.85
CA LYS A 487 -14.85 8.76 13.54
C LYS A 487 -13.60 9.61 13.35
N ALA A 488 -13.10 9.70 12.13
CA ALA A 488 -11.93 10.50 11.83
C ALA A 488 -12.29 11.99 11.79
N PRO A 489 -11.49 12.89 12.41
CA PRO A 489 -11.81 14.31 12.48
C PRO A 489 -11.91 15.03 11.13
N GLY A 490 -11.09 14.64 10.15
CA GLY A 490 -10.96 15.35 8.87
C GLY A 490 -12.13 15.12 7.89
N ASN A 491 -12.85 14.00 8.01
CA ASN A 491 -13.94 13.68 7.08
C ASN A 491 -15.20 13.08 7.75
N GLY A 492 -15.19 12.86 9.07
CA GLY A 492 -16.30 12.28 9.82
C GLY A 492 -16.60 10.80 9.53
N ALA A 493 -15.77 10.12 8.74
CA ALA A 493 -15.96 8.70 8.41
C ALA A 493 -15.63 7.81 9.62
N SER A 494 -16.36 6.70 9.77
CA SER A 494 -16.08 5.71 10.81
C SER A 494 -14.67 5.15 10.65
N ILE A 495 -13.96 5.01 11.77
CA ILE A 495 -12.62 4.42 11.77
C ILE A 495 -12.64 2.89 11.88
N GLY A 496 -13.82 2.29 12.11
CA GLY A 496 -13.98 0.86 12.31
C GLY A 496 -13.21 0.35 13.53
N GLY A 497 -13.32 1.08 14.65
CA GLY A 497 -12.50 0.89 15.84
C GLY A 497 -12.58 2.10 16.76
N ILE A 498 -11.59 2.25 17.62
CA ILE A 498 -11.51 3.35 18.59
C ILE A 498 -10.12 3.97 18.61
N LYS A 499 -10.03 5.28 18.87
CA LYS A 499 -8.80 5.98 19.23
C LYS A 499 -9.02 6.76 20.54
N VAL A 500 -8.16 6.51 21.52
CA VAL A 500 -8.14 7.18 22.82
C VAL A 500 -6.94 8.12 22.83
N VAL A 501 -7.16 9.37 23.22
CA VAL A 501 -6.15 10.43 23.18
C VAL A 501 -5.93 11.01 24.57
N THR A 502 -4.67 11.16 24.96
CA THR A 502 -4.21 11.92 26.13
C THR A 502 -3.35 13.09 25.68
N THR A 503 -2.89 13.94 26.60
CA THR A 503 -2.03 15.07 26.27
C THR A 503 -0.66 14.64 25.71
N GLN A 504 -0.11 13.50 26.15
CA GLN A 504 1.24 13.07 25.78
C GLN A 504 1.28 11.71 25.07
N GLY A 505 0.13 11.22 24.61
CA GLY A 505 0.07 9.97 23.86
C GLY A 505 -1.32 9.64 23.36
N TRP A 506 -1.39 8.57 22.58
CA TRP A 506 -2.66 8.06 22.09
C TRP A 506 -2.53 6.56 21.80
N CYS A 507 -3.68 5.90 21.75
CA CYS A 507 -3.80 4.53 21.29
C CYS A 507 -4.98 4.42 20.32
N ALA A 508 -4.83 3.66 19.24
CA ALA A 508 -5.93 3.28 18.36
C ALA A 508 -6.01 1.76 18.24
N VAL A 509 -7.23 1.23 18.32
CA VAL A 509 -7.50 -0.21 18.20
C VAL A 509 -8.52 -0.47 17.12
N ARG A 510 -8.21 -1.42 16.24
CA ARG A 510 -9.03 -1.77 15.08
C ARG A 510 -8.81 -3.23 14.67
N PRO A 511 -9.85 -3.92 14.16
CA PRO A 511 -9.71 -5.29 13.72
C PRO A 511 -8.87 -5.38 12.44
N SER A 512 -8.19 -6.50 12.24
CA SER A 512 -7.60 -6.84 10.95
C SER A 512 -8.68 -7.28 9.97
N GLY A 513 -8.52 -6.88 8.71
CA GLY A 513 -9.44 -7.24 7.63
C GLY A 513 -9.17 -8.62 7.03
N THR A 514 -7.97 -9.17 7.22
CA THR A 514 -7.48 -10.39 6.55
C THR A 514 -7.06 -11.50 7.52
N GLU A 515 -6.87 -11.17 8.79
CA GLU A 515 -6.34 -12.09 9.80
C GLU A 515 -7.22 -12.05 11.05
N ASP A 516 -7.27 -13.15 11.81
CA ASP A 516 -7.95 -13.23 13.11
C ASP A 516 -7.13 -12.57 14.23
N ILE A 517 -6.84 -11.28 14.01
CA ILE A 517 -6.11 -10.41 14.92
C ILE A 517 -6.76 -9.03 15.00
N THR A 518 -6.44 -8.31 16.06
CA THR A 518 -6.70 -6.89 16.24
C THR A 518 -5.37 -6.16 16.29
N LYS A 519 -5.33 -4.99 15.66
CA LYS A 519 -4.14 -4.13 15.59
C LYS A 519 -4.29 -2.99 16.58
N ILE A 520 -3.30 -2.86 17.47
CA ILE A 520 -3.16 -1.78 18.45
C ILE A 520 -2.00 -0.90 18.00
N TYR A 521 -2.28 0.37 17.74
CA TYR A 521 -1.29 1.39 17.42
C TYR A 521 -1.17 2.31 18.63
N ALA A 522 0.03 2.60 19.08
CA ALA A 522 0.25 3.49 20.20
C ALA A 522 1.43 4.42 19.96
N GLU A 523 1.31 5.64 20.47
CA GLU A 523 2.37 6.62 20.44
C GLU A 523 2.48 7.35 21.79
N SER A 524 3.72 7.67 22.17
CA SER A 524 4.06 8.43 23.37
C SER A 524 5.04 9.54 23.01
N PHE A 525 4.83 10.73 23.56
CA PHE A 525 5.74 11.88 23.47
C PHE A 525 6.65 12.02 24.69
N ARG A 526 6.63 11.06 25.62
CA ARG A 526 7.41 11.11 26.87
C ARG A 526 8.60 10.17 26.85
N SER A 527 8.32 8.89 26.69
CA SER A 527 9.31 7.82 26.76
C SER A 527 8.75 6.50 26.26
N LYS A 528 9.64 5.54 26.03
CA LYS A 528 9.27 4.15 25.76
C LYS A 528 8.51 3.50 26.91
N THR A 529 8.88 3.76 28.17
CA THR A 529 8.14 3.24 29.34
C THR A 529 6.71 3.79 29.40
N HIS A 530 6.50 5.04 29.00
CA HIS A 530 5.15 5.60 28.89
C HIS A 530 4.36 4.97 27.72
N LEU A 531 5.03 4.66 26.60
CA LEU A 531 4.41 3.90 25.50
C LEU A 531 3.94 2.51 25.96
N GLU A 532 4.79 1.77 26.67
CA GLU A 532 4.45 0.45 27.23
C GLU A 532 3.24 0.54 28.18
N ALA A 533 3.16 1.60 28.99
CA ALA A 533 1.99 1.83 29.84
C ALA A 533 0.70 2.12 29.04
N ILE A 534 0.78 2.89 27.94
CA ILE A 534 -0.36 3.13 27.02
C ILE A 534 -0.81 1.80 26.40
N GLN A 535 0.15 0.98 25.95
CA GLN A 535 -0.09 -0.33 25.37
C GLN A 535 -0.79 -1.28 26.36
N ASP A 536 -0.35 -1.30 27.61
CA ASP A 536 -0.96 -2.11 28.67
C ASP A 536 -2.40 -1.68 28.96
N ASP A 537 -2.67 -0.38 29.06
CA ASP A 537 -4.02 0.14 29.28
C ASP A 537 -4.92 -0.09 28.06
N ALA A 538 -4.39 -0.05 26.84
CA ALA A 538 -5.10 -0.44 25.64
C ALA A 538 -5.52 -1.92 25.69
N LYS A 539 -4.62 -2.82 26.09
CA LYS A 539 -4.93 -4.25 26.25
C LYS A 539 -5.99 -4.49 27.32
N LYS A 540 -5.97 -3.74 28.42
CA LYS A 540 -7.03 -3.79 29.45
C LYS A 540 -8.36 -3.31 28.90
N LEU A 541 -8.39 -2.17 28.20
CA LEU A 541 -9.59 -1.67 27.53
C LEU A 541 -10.17 -2.71 26.58
N MET A 542 -9.33 -3.37 25.79
CA MET A 542 -9.76 -4.42 24.88
C MET A 542 -10.41 -5.59 25.61
N LYS A 543 -9.82 -6.04 26.72
CA LYS A 543 -10.44 -7.08 27.55
C LYS A 543 -11.79 -6.60 28.09
N GLU A 544 -11.87 -5.40 28.64
CA GLU A 544 -13.13 -4.86 29.19
C GLU A 544 -14.25 -4.78 28.14
N VAL A 545 -13.95 -4.27 26.95
CA VAL A 545 -14.93 -4.14 25.86
C VAL A 545 -15.32 -5.52 25.32
N LEU A 546 -14.38 -6.46 25.22
CA LEU A 546 -14.65 -7.80 24.70
C LEU A 546 -15.41 -8.69 25.70
N PHE A 547 -15.22 -8.50 27.00
CA PHE A 547 -15.88 -9.30 28.06
C PHE A 547 -17.19 -8.68 28.60
N GLN A 548 -17.52 -7.43 28.23
CA GLN A 548 -18.82 -6.84 28.54
C GLN A 548 -19.92 -7.37 27.60
N GLU A 549 -20.36 -8.61 27.82
CA GLU A 549 -21.77 -9.03 27.83
C GLU A 549 -21.90 -10.53 28.16
N GLY A 550 -22.37 -10.76 29.40
CA GLY A 550 -22.60 -12.05 30.04
C GLY A 550 -23.14 -11.84 31.45
N THR A 551 -24.02 -10.85 31.63
CA THR A 551 -24.77 -10.57 32.88
C THR A 551 -26.11 -9.96 32.53
#